data_AF-A0A9W8YZV7-F1
#
_entry.id   AF-A0A9W8YZV7-F1
#
_cell.length_a   1.000
_cell.length_b   1.000
_cell.length_c   1.000
_cell.angle_alpha   90.00
_cell.angle_beta   90.00
_cell.angle_gamma   90.00
#
_symmetry.space_group_name_H-M   'P 1'
#
loop_
_entity.id
_entity.type
_entity.pdbx_description
1 polymer ?
#
loop_
_entity_poly.entity_id
_entity_poly.type
_entity_poly.pdbx_seq_one_letter_code
_entity_poly.pdbx_strand_id
1 'polypeptide(L)'
;MVVFDDDTNGYRSLVLPMALEDELLRRAVGVVAAQHLSRQRPELQRAAEAGRAAVISRLRDDSLQQSADKVFNKFTWATLIVLLVGETVTGSADYRFFVQMLLSLSKSDPGRDADPFVSNFLQAQTQ
;
A
#
# COMPACT_ATOMS: atom_id res chain seq x y z
N MET A 1 -11.83 3.06 3.58
CA MET A 1 -11.26 3.93 4.62
C MET A 1 -11.21 3.12 5.90
N VAL A 2 -10.13 3.24 6.67
CA VAL A 2 -9.97 2.58 7.97
C VAL A 2 -11.13 3.01 8.88
N VAL A 3 -11.62 2.09 9.72
CA VAL A 3 -12.81 2.31 10.55
C VAL A 3 -12.65 3.49 11.51
N PHE A 4 -11.40 3.80 11.88
CA PHE A 4 -11.04 4.96 12.70
C PHE A 4 -10.11 5.85 11.88
N ASP A 5 -10.54 7.08 11.61
CA ASP A 5 -9.75 8.14 10.96
C ASP A 5 -9.40 9.22 11.98
N ASP A 6 -8.73 8.80 13.04
CA ASP A 6 -8.18 9.72 14.04
C ASP A 6 -6.71 10.03 13.71
N ASP A 7 -6.18 11.07 14.36
CA ASP A 7 -4.77 11.47 14.20
C ASP A 7 -3.78 10.39 14.70
N THR A 8 -4.27 9.32 15.31
CA THR A 8 -3.46 8.24 15.88
C THR A 8 -3.24 7.08 14.90
N ASN A 9 -4.06 6.98 13.83
CA ASN A 9 -3.98 5.86 12.89
C ASN A 9 -2.86 5.99 11.83
N GLY A 10 -2.20 7.15 11.71
CA GLY A 10 -1.08 7.39 10.79
C GLY A 10 -1.40 7.49 9.29
N TYR A 11 -2.60 7.16 8.82
CA TYR A 11 -2.93 7.20 7.38
C TYR A 11 -2.98 8.63 6.84
N ARG A 12 -3.60 9.55 7.59
CA ARG A 12 -3.68 10.96 7.19
C ARG A 12 -2.35 11.70 7.37
N SER A 13 -1.68 11.46 8.49
CA SER A 13 -0.48 12.21 8.92
C SER A 13 0.84 11.65 8.37
N LEU A 14 0.89 10.37 7.96
CA LEU A 14 2.10 9.74 7.45
C LEU A 14 1.92 9.23 6.01
N VAL A 15 0.89 8.42 5.74
CA VAL A 15 0.71 7.79 4.41
C VAL A 15 0.42 8.83 3.32
N LEU A 16 -0.44 9.82 3.58
CA LEU A 16 -0.74 10.86 2.59
C LEU A 16 0.49 11.73 2.24
N PRO A 17 1.29 12.23 3.20
CA PRO A 17 2.56 12.89 2.87
C PRO A 17 3.52 12.00 2.09
N MET A 18 3.69 10.73 2.49
CA MET A 18 4.55 9.78 1.75
C MET A 18 4.09 9.58 0.30
N ALA A 19 2.78 9.59 0.05
CA ALA A 19 2.21 9.48 -1.29
C ALA A 19 2.52 10.71 -2.17
N LEU A 20 2.84 11.87 -1.59
CA LEU A 20 3.32 13.02 -2.36
C LEU A 20 4.76 12.81 -2.85
N GLU A 21 5.55 12.04 -2.10
CA GLU A 21 6.97 11.77 -2.40
C GLU A 21 7.14 10.61 -3.39
N ASP A 22 6.29 9.59 -3.34
CA ASP A 22 6.43 8.38 -4.17
C ASP A 22 5.22 8.14 -5.09
N GLU A 23 5.50 7.89 -6.37
CA GLU A 23 4.49 7.70 -7.41
C GLU A 23 3.69 6.39 -7.24
N LEU A 24 4.36 5.31 -6.84
CA LEU A 24 3.73 4.00 -6.68
C LEU A 24 2.72 4.03 -5.53
N LEU A 25 3.12 4.58 -4.39
CA LEU A 25 2.27 4.79 -3.22
C LEU A 25 1.09 5.72 -3.54
N ARG A 26 1.35 6.83 -4.25
CA ARG A 26 0.29 7.75 -4.70
C ARG A 26 -0.79 7.05 -5.51
N ARG A 27 -0.35 6.23 -6.47
CA ARG A 27 -1.25 5.50 -7.34
C ARG A 27 -2.04 4.46 -6.56
N ALA A 28 -1.42 3.76 -5.61
CA ALA A 28 -2.11 2.83 -4.73
C ALA A 28 -3.19 3.51 -3.87
N VAL A 29 -2.86 4.66 -3.23
CA VAL A 29 -3.84 5.45 -2.47
C VAL A 29 -5.01 5.87 -3.35
N GLY A 30 -4.74 6.40 -4.55
CA GLY A 30 -5.79 6.83 -5.48
C GLY A 30 -6.69 5.68 -5.95
N VAL A 31 -6.10 4.52 -6.24
CA VAL A 31 -6.85 3.31 -6.65
C VAL A 31 -7.75 2.82 -5.52
N VAL A 32 -7.24 2.70 -4.30
CA VAL A 32 -8.03 2.26 -3.13
C VAL A 32 -9.14 3.26 -2.82
N ALA A 33 -8.88 4.56 -2.95
CA ALA A 33 -9.90 5.60 -2.82
C ALA A 33 -10.98 5.47 -3.91
N ALA A 34 -10.60 5.29 -5.17
CA ALA A 34 -11.54 5.10 -6.28
C ALA A 34 -12.38 3.82 -6.11
N GLN A 35 -11.78 2.74 -5.62
CA GLN A 35 -12.47 1.48 -5.31
C GLN A 35 -13.45 1.63 -4.15
N HIS A 36 -13.12 2.41 -3.12
CA HIS A 36 -14.09 2.72 -2.07
C HIS A 36 -15.23 3.59 -2.57
N LEU A 37 -14.93 4.60 -3.38
CA LEU A 37 -15.93 5.51 -3.93
C LEU A 37 -16.83 4.81 -4.95
N SER A 38 -16.36 3.77 -5.63
CA SER A 38 -17.15 3.03 -6.63
C SER A 38 -18.42 2.39 -6.06
N ARG A 39 -18.45 2.13 -4.74
CA ARG A 39 -19.67 1.70 -4.03
C ARG A 39 -20.81 2.70 -4.16
N GLN A 40 -20.50 3.99 -4.24
CA GLN A 40 -21.46 5.08 -4.43
C GLN A 40 -21.48 5.57 -5.89
N ARG A 41 -20.39 5.34 -6.64
CA ARG A 41 -20.14 5.81 -8.01
C ARG A 41 -19.64 4.68 -8.92
N PRO A 42 -20.53 3.77 -9.37
CA PRO A 42 -20.14 2.58 -10.13
C PRO A 42 -19.28 2.86 -11.37
N GLU A 43 -19.39 4.04 -11.96
CA GLU A 43 -18.57 4.50 -13.08
C GLU A 43 -17.04 4.46 -12.80
N LEU A 44 -16.64 4.55 -11.53
CA LEU A 44 -15.25 4.50 -11.11
C LEU A 44 -14.70 3.08 -10.99
N GLN A 45 -15.56 2.05 -10.98
CA GLN A 45 -15.16 0.67 -10.72
C GLN A 45 -14.12 0.17 -11.73
N ARG A 46 -14.39 0.34 -13.04
CA ARG A 46 -13.47 -0.11 -14.09
C ARG A 46 -12.10 0.57 -14.01
N ALA A 47 -12.08 1.87 -13.71
CA ALA A 47 -10.84 2.62 -13.56
C ALA A 47 -10.04 2.17 -12.34
N ALA A 48 -10.72 1.90 -11.21
CA ALA A 48 -10.10 1.37 -10.01
C ALA A 48 -9.50 -0.02 -10.24
N GLU A 49 -10.24 -0.93 -10.87
CA GLU A 49 -9.76 -2.28 -11.20
C GLU A 49 -8.54 -2.26 -12.13
N ALA A 50 -8.59 -1.46 -13.20
CA ALA A 50 -7.46 -1.30 -14.12
C ALA A 50 -6.23 -0.68 -13.44
N GLY A 51 -6.45 0.35 -12.61
CA GLY A 51 -5.39 0.97 -11.83
C GLY A 51 -4.75 0.00 -10.83
N ARG A 52 -5.56 -0.82 -10.16
CA ARG A 52 -5.10 -1.86 -9.24
C ARG A 52 -4.23 -2.89 -9.97
N ALA A 53 -4.71 -3.43 -11.09
CA ALA A 53 -3.94 -4.40 -11.89
C ALA A 53 -2.57 -3.84 -12.30
N ALA A 54 -2.50 -2.55 -12.67
CA ALA A 54 -1.24 -1.90 -13.03
C ALA A 54 -0.27 -1.77 -11.83
N VAL A 55 -0.77 -1.39 -10.65
CA VAL A 55 0.07 -1.31 -9.42
C VAL A 55 0.63 -2.69 -9.07
N ILE A 56 -0.20 -3.74 -9.17
CA ILE A 56 0.21 -5.12 -8.88
C ILE A 56 1.24 -5.62 -9.88
N SER A 57 1.04 -5.36 -11.16
CA SER A 57 2.00 -5.73 -12.20
C SER A 57 3.35 -5.10 -11.91
N ARG A 58 3.37 -3.80 -11.61
CA ARG A 58 4.61 -3.08 -11.27
C ARG A 58 5.31 -3.68 -10.05
N LEU A 59 4.58 -3.96 -8.96
CA LEU A 59 5.14 -4.62 -7.77
C LEU A 59 5.73 -6.01 -8.08
N ARG A 60 5.07 -6.79 -8.94
CA ARG A 60 5.58 -8.10 -9.39
C ARG A 60 6.85 -7.94 -10.22
N ASP A 61 6.85 -7.01 -11.17
CA ASP A 61 8.00 -6.75 -12.04
C ASP A 61 9.22 -6.27 -11.22
N ASP A 62 9.01 -5.33 -10.29
CA ASP A 62 10.06 -4.82 -9.40
C ASP A 62 10.63 -5.95 -8.51
N SER A 63 9.78 -6.86 -8.03
CA SER A 63 10.17 -8.05 -7.26
C SER A 63 10.95 -9.07 -8.08
N LEU A 64 10.60 -9.28 -9.35
CA LEU A 64 11.28 -10.24 -10.24
C LEU A 64 12.63 -9.72 -10.71
N GLN A 65 12.77 -8.41 -10.87
CA GLN A 65 14.00 -7.77 -11.32
C GLN A 65 15.07 -7.64 -10.22
N GLN A 66 14.83 -8.19 -9.01
CA GLN A 66 15.76 -8.17 -7.86
C GLN A 66 16.35 -6.78 -7.55
N SER A 67 15.62 -5.71 -7.89
CA SER A 67 16.00 -4.36 -7.54
C SER A 67 15.76 -4.13 -6.05
N ALA A 68 16.65 -4.67 -5.22
CA ALA A 68 16.51 -4.73 -3.77
C ALA A 68 16.15 -3.35 -3.20
N ASP A 69 16.76 -2.27 -3.68
CA ASP A 69 16.47 -0.89 -3.22
C ASP A 69 15.06 -0.39 -3.60
N LYS A 70 14.48 -0.90 -4.70
CA LYS A 70 13.10 -0.55 -5.10
C LYS A 70 12.05 -1.39 -4.39
N VAL A 71 12.40 -2.62 -4.02
CA VAL A 71 11.50 -3.55 -3.34
C VAL A 71 11.52 -3.29 -1.82
N PHE A 72 12.71 -3.22 -1.22
CA PHE A 72 12.91 -3.07 0.22
C PHE A 72 13.02 -1.60 0.64
N ASN A 73 11.96 -0.82 0.43
CA ASN A 73 11.89 0.55 0.96
C ASN A 73 10.54 0.87 1.62
N LYS A 74 10.53 1.97 2.40
CA LYS A 74 9.36 2.45 3.14
C LYS A 74 8.12 2.70 2.27
N PHE A 75 8.29 3.08 1.01
CA PHE A 75 7.16 3.38 0.11
C PHE A 75 6.50 2.11 -0.41
N THR A 76 7.29 1.09 -0.76
CA THR A 76 6.78 -0.24 -1.13
C THR A 76 6.07 -0.89 0.06
N TRP A 77 6.61 -0.73 1.27
CA TRP A 77 5.94 -1.19 2.50
C TRP A 77 4.58 -0.50 2.72
N ALA A 78 4.55 0.84 2.68
CA ALA A 78 3.31 1.60 2.78
C ALA A 78 2.30 1.25 1.68
N THR A 79 2.79 1.00 0.45
CA THR A 79 1.96 0.60 -0.70
C THR A 79 1.23 -0.70 -0.41
N LEU A 80 1.92 -1.71 0.11
CA LEU A 80 1.32 -2.99 0.44
C LEU A 80 0.31 -2.89 1.57
N ILE A 81 0.58 -2.07 2.60
CA ILE A 81 -0.38 -1.79 3.68
C ILE A 81 -1.66 -1.17 3.10
N VAL A 82 -1.53 -0.14 2.27
CA VAL A 82 -2.68 0.54 1.63
C VAL A 82 -3.50 -0.43 0.77
N LEU A 83 -2.82 -1.25 -0.04
CA LEU A 83 -3.50 -2.27 -0.85
C LEU A 83 -4.22 -3.31 0.01
N LEU A 84 -3.59 -3.82 1.07
CA LEU A 84 -4.20 -4.79 1.98
C LEU A 84 -5.45 -4.23 2.69
N VAL A 85 -5.40 -2.97 3.15
CA VAL A 85 -6.57 -2.28 3.69
C VAL A 85 -7.68 -2.20 2.65
N GLY A 86 -7.34 -1.90 1.39
CA GLY A 86 -8.30 -1.94 0.28
C GLY A 86 -8.88 -3.34 0.00
N GLU A 87 -8.09 -4.39 0.19
CA GLU A 87 -8.45 -5.79 -0.07
C GLU A 87 -9.34 -6.42 1.00
N THR A 88 -9.23 -6.00 2.27
CA THR A 88 -10.12 -6.48 3.35
C THR A 88 -11.60 -6.19 3.07
N VAL A 89 -11.88 -5.33 2.08
CA VAL A 89 -13.21 -4.96 1.61
C VAL A 89 -13.70 -5.80 0.42
N THR A 90 -12.81 -6.41 -0.37
CA THR A 90 -13.17 -7.13 -1.61
C THR A 90 -12.89 -8.64 -1.58
N GLY A 91 -12.05 -9.13 -0.67
CA GLY A 91 -11.78 -10.57 -0.53
C GLY A 91 -11.05 -11.21 -1.73
N SER A 92 -10.22 -10.44 -2.44
CA SER A 92 -9.61 -10.91 -3.70
C SER A 92 -8.52 -11.98 -3.50
N ALA A 93 -8.26 -12.74 -4.56
CA ALA A 93 -7.26 -13.82 -4.58
C ALA A 93 -5.81 -13.34 -4.38
N ASP A 94 -5.53 -12.05 -4.64
CA ASP A 94 -4.18 -11.49 -4.48
C ASP A 94 -3.81 -11.21 -3.01
N TYR A 95 -4.77 -11.28 -2.08
CA TYR A 95 -4.56 -10.99 -0.66
C TYR A 95 -3.39 -11.80 -0.06
N ARG A 96 -3.35 -13.11 -0.30
CA ARG A 96 -2.27 -13.98 0.21
C ARG A 96 -0.91 -13.58 -0.32
N PHE A 97 -0.85 -13.16 -1.59
CA PHE A 97 0.38 -12.73 -2.23
C PHE A 97 0.91 -11.44 -1.59
N PHE A 98 0.05 -10.45 -1.34
CA PHE A 98 0.46 -9.22 -0.66
C PHE A 98 0.92 -9.46 0.78
N VAL A 99 0.23 -10.31 1.53
CA VAL A 99 0.64 -10.65 2.90
C VAL A 99 2.03 -11.31 2.89
N GLN A 100 2.30 -12.23 1.97
CA GLN A 100 3.63 -12.86 1.85
C GLN A 100 4.71 -11.84 1.47
N MET A 101 4.42 -10.93 0.56
CA MET A 101 5.35 -9.87 0.16
C MET A 101 5.63 -8.92 1.34
N LEU A 102 4.59 -8.50 2.06
CA LEU A 102 4.70 -7.65 3.24
C LEU A 102 5.54 -8.30 4.34
N LEU A 103 5.31 -9.58 4.63
CA LEU A 103 6.09 -10.33 5.63
C LEU A 103 7.54 -10.59 5.20
N SER A 104 7.80 -10.69 3.90
CA SER A 104 9.16 -10.81 3.38
C SER A 104 9.90 -9.48 3.49
N LEU A 105 9.22 -8.38 3.20
CA LEU A 105 9.75 -7.03 3.34
C LEU A 105 10.02 -6.66 4.80
N SER A 106 9.09 -6.93 5.72
CA SER A 106 9.27 -6.55 7.13
C SER A 106 10.47 -7.24 7.80
N LYS A 107 10.85 -8.43 7.34
CA LYS A 107 12.04 -9.16 7.80
C LYS A 107 13.37 -8.56 7.32
N SER A 108 13.34 -7.70 6.30
CA SER A 108 14.51 -7.11 5.67
C SER A 108 14.86 -5.70 6.17
N ASP A 109 14.15 -5.20 7.20
CA ASP A 109 14.29 -3.85 7.78
C ASP A 109 14.33 -2.69 6.76
N PRO A 110 13.32 -2.55 5.88
CA PRO A 110 13.27 -1.51 4.85
C PRO A 110 13.00 -0.11 5.41
N GLY A 111 12.78 0.01 6.73
CA GLY A 111 12.57 1.25 7.46
C GLY A 111 13.86 1.88 7.99
N ARG A 112 15.03 1.26 7.78
CA ARG A 112 16.32 1.70 8.33
C ARG A 112 16.70 3.15 8.00
N ASP A 113 16.31 3.63 6.82
CA ASP A 113 16.56 5.01 6.35
C ASP A 113 15.32 5.93 6.50
N ALA A 114 14.24 5.43 7.10
CA ALA A 114 13.03 6.21 7.34
C ALA A 114 13.09 6.95 8.68
N ASP A 115 12.31 8.02 8.79
CA ASP A 115 12.07 8.68 10.07
C ASP A 115 11.52 7.65 11.10
N PRO A 116 12.00 7.65 12.37
CA PRO A 116 11.54 6.72 13.40
C PRO A 116 10.02 6.64 13.56
N PHE A 117 9.28 7.74 13.37
CA PHE A 117 7.82 7.75 13.42
C PHE A 117 7.20 6.94 12.28
N VAL A 118 7.76 7.04 11.06
CA VAL A 118 7.31 6.27 9.90
C VAL A 118 7.65 4.80 10.06
N SER A 119 8.87 4.49 10.51
CA SER A 119 9.31 3.10 10.75
C SER A 119 8.43 2.40 11.79
N ASN A 120 8.18 3.06 12.93
CA ASN A 120 7.32 2.53 14.00
C ASN A 120 5.88 2.31 13.53
N PHE A 121 5.33 3.24 12.74
CA PHE A 121 3.99 3.11 12.17
C PHE A 121 3.90 1.90 11.24
N LEU A 122 4.81 1.78 10.27
CA LEU A 122 4.82 0.68 9.31
C LEU A 122 4.97 -0.67 10.01
N GLN A 123 5.82 -0.74 11.04
CA GLN A 123 5.99 -1.95 11.84
C GLN A 123 4.71 -2.31 12.60
N ALA A 124 4.03 -1.34 13.21
CA ALA A 124 2.76 -1.58 13.92
C ALA A 124 1.64 -2.12 13.02
N GLN A 125 1.65 -1.80 11.72
CA GLN A 125 0.69 -2.34 10.74
C GLN A 125 1.00 -3.79 10.31
N THR A 126 2.11 -4.36 10.77
CA THR A 126 2.58 -5.71 10.39
C THR A 126 2.61 -6.72 11.54
N GLN A 127 2.20 -6.31 12.75
CA GLN A 127 2.09 -7.17 13.93
C GLN A 127 0.70 -7.77 14.10
#